data_AF-A0A0W1QFQ9-F1
#
_entry.id   AF-A0A0W1QFQ9-F1
#
_cell.length_a   1.000
_cell.length_b   1.000
_cell.length_c   1.000
_cell.angle_alpha   90.00
_cell.angle_beta   90.00
_cell.angle_gamma   90.00
#
_symmetry.space_group_name_H-M   'P 1'
#
loop_
_entity.id
_entity.type
_entity.pdbx_description
1 polymer ?
#
loop_
_entity_poly.entity_id
_entity_poly.type
_entity_poly.pdbx_seq_one_letter_code
_entity_poly.pdbx_strand_id
1 'polypeptide(L)'
;MPAPPAPPAPPAAEGHRQVYRISETRDGKQIKKIIYVQRDGQRREVNLPDMAELRMRIPEIRDGKCGKGDGSTVEHRTEGTKKVTIICSDRIASMTVHAQKMASLNKDMAMHSALMSLQHARRTIEAQQNLSDAQRAEALSEIDQALAELRDNAKDSSDD
;
A
#
# COMPACT_ATOMS: atom_id res chain seq x y z
N MET A 1 45.03 12.21 5.27
CA MET A 1 45.35 11.61 6.58
C MET A 1 44.66 10.26 6.65
N PRO A 2 45.37 9.16 6.97
CA PRO A 2 44.73 7.84 7.04
C PRO A 2 43.75 7.80 8.22
N ALA A 3 42.59 7.15 8.01
CA ALA A 3 41.56 6.99 9.02
C ALA A 3 42.08 6.11 10.19
N PRO A 4 41.75 6.43 11.45
CA PRO A 4 42.14 5.60 12.57
C PRO A 4 41.55 4.19 12.42
N PRO A 5 42.29 3.13 12.83
CA PRO A 5 41.80 1.76 12.72
C PRO A 5 40.52 1.61 13.54
N ALA A 6 39.53 0.94 12.95
CA ALA A 6 38.28 0.64 13.64
C ALA A 6 38.57 -0.18 14.91
N PRO A 7 37.93 0.16 16.05
CA PRO A 7 38.10 -0.61 17.27
C PRO A 7 37.66 -2.06 17.05
N PRO A 8 38.32 -3.04 17.68
CA PRO A 8 37.99 -4.45 17.50
C PRO A 8 36.53 -4.69 17.88
N ALA A 9 35.82 -5.46 17.04
CA ALA A 9 34.45 -5.85 17.31
C ALA A 9 34.40 -6.59 18.67
N PRO A 10 33.44 -6.27 19.55
CA PRO A 10 33.30 -6.98 20.81
C PRO A 10 33.10 -8.47 20.51
N PRO A 11 33.71 -9.38 21.31
CA PRO A 11 33.59 -10.80 21.08
C PRO A 11 32.11 -11.18 21.07
N ALA A 12 31.70 -11.97 20.07
CA ALA A 12 30.37 -12.55 20.05
C ALA A 12 30.19 -13.33 21.35
N ALA A 13 29.27 -12.87 22.20
CA ALA A 13 28.99 -13.53 23.46
C ALA A 13 28.30 -14.87 23.15
N GLU A 14 29.07 -15.94 23.01
CA GLU A 14 28.60 -17.31 23.18
C GLU A 14 28.19 -17.47 24.65
N GLY A 15 26.95 -17.08 24.95
CA GLY A 15 26.38 -17.14 26.29
C GLY A 15 25.11 -17.97 26.23
N HIS A 16 25.12 -19.15 26.87
CA HIS A 16 23.92 -19.94 27.09
C HIS A 16 22.93 -19.15 27.96
N ARG A 17 21.96 -18.47 27.32
CA ARG A 17 20.86 -17.80 28.00
C ARG A 17 19.84 -18.86 28.41
N GLN A 18 19.89 -19.29 29.66
CA GLN A 18 18.95 -20.26 30.17
C GLN A 18 17.65 -19.56 30.58
N VAL A 19 16.56 -19.90 29.90
CA VAL A 19 15.23 -19.33 30.11
C VAL A 19 14.39 -20.38 30.83
N TYR A 20 14.07 -20.13 32.09
CA TYR A 20 13.18 -20.99 32.86
C TYR A 20 11.78 -20.40 32.87
N ARG A 21 10.78 -21.18 32.42
CA ARG A 21 9.36 -20.84 32.58
C ARG A 21 8.83 -21.58 33.80
N ILE A 22 8.56 -20.84 34.87
CA ILE A 22 8.00 -21.38 36.11
C ILE A 22 6.53 -20.97 36.20
N SER A 23 5.66 -21.90 36.59
CA SER A 23 4.26 -21.61 36.89
C SER A 23 4.09 -21.65 38.41
N GLU A 24 3.94 -20.50 39.04
CA GLU A 24 3.66 -20.39 40.48
C GLU A 24 2.19 -20.06 40.69
N THR A 25 1.58 -20.67 41.70
CA THR A 25 0.21 -20.33 42.10
C THR A 25 0.31 -19.40 43.30
N ARG A 26 -0.07 -18.13 43.13
CA ARG A 26 -0.12 -17.13 44.20
C ARG A 26 -1.53 -16.54 44.21
N ASP A 27 -2.16 -16.52 45.39
CA ASP A 27 -3.55 -16.03 45.56
C ASP A 27 -4.57 -16.71 44.63
N GLY A 28 -4.45 -18.03 44.44
CA GLY A 28 -5.36 -18.82 43.60
C GLY A 28 -5.23 -18.59 42.09
N LYS A 29 -4.29 -17.76 41.63
CA LYS A 29 -4.02 -17.50 40.21
C LYS A 29 -2.66 -18.07 39.81
N GLN A 30 -2.61 -18.78 38.68
CA GLN A 30 -1.35 -19.25 38.09
C GLN A 30 -0.62 -18.10 37.40
N ILE A 31 0.52 -17.69 37.95
CA ILE A 31 1.41 -16.69 37.37
C ILE A 31 2.55 -17.41 36.65
N LYS A 32 2.69 -17.16 35.35
CA LYS A 32 3.83 -17.66 34.56
C LYS A 32 4.97 -16.65 34.68
N LYS A 33 6.14 -17.09 35.12
CA LYS A 33 7.34 -16.27 35.26
C LYS A 33 8.38 -16.72 34.25
N ILE A 34 9.05 -15.78 33.61
CA ILE A 34 10.29 -16.06 32.89
C ILE A 34 11.45 -15.55 33.74
N ILE A 35 12.34 -16.47 34.11
CA ILE A 35 13.60 -16.13 34.75
C ILE A 35 14.69 -16.12 33.69
N TYR A 36 15.29 -14.96 33.48
CA TYR A 36 16.51 -14.81 32.71
C TYR A 36 17.69 -14.89 33.66
N VAL A 37 18.51 -15.94 33.52
CA VAL A 37 19.78 -16.03 34.24
C VAL A 37 20.88 -15.50 33.33
N GLN A 38 21.48 -14.38 33.73
CA GLN A 38 22.62 -13.78 33.04
C GLN A 38 23.94 -14.42 33.52
N ARG A 39 25.01 -14.23 32.74
CA ARG A 39 26.32 -14.87 32.96
C ARG A 39 26.99 -14.48 34.29
N ASP A 40 26.63 -13.32 34.83
CA ASP A 40 27.05 -12.79 36.13
C ASP A 40 26.30 -13.41 37.33
N GLY A 41 25.41 -14.37 37.08
CA GLY A 41 24.55 -14.97 38.09
C GLY A 41 23.35 -14.10 38.47
N GLN A 42 23.19 -12.91 37.87
CA GLN A 42 22.02 -12.09 38.11
C GLN A 42 20.78 -12.73 37.48
N ARG A 43 19.78 -12.92 38.33
CA ARG A 43 18.47 -13.43 37.95
C ARG A 43 17.56 -12.24 37.70
N ARG A 44 17.13 -12.07 36.45
CA ARG A 44 16.10 -11.09 36.11
C ARG A 44 14.78 -11.81 35.94
N GLU A 45 13.90 -11.64 36.92
CA GLU A 45 12.54 -12.17 36.90
C GLU A 45 11.63 -11.20 36.13
N VAL A 46 10.96 -11.70 35.11
CA VAL A 46 9.92 -10.97 34.40
C VAL A 46 8.62 -11.76 34.55
N ASN A 47 7.65 -11.14 35.22
CA ASN A 47 6.30 -11.68 35.28
C ASN A 47 5.71 -11.59 33.87
N LEU A 48 5.22 -12.72 33.32
CA LEU A 48 4.38 -12.61 32.13
C LEU A 48 3.10 -11.90 32.54
N PRO A 49 2.66 -10.87 31.79
CA PRO A 49 1.34 -10.32 31.98
C PRO A 49 0.32 -11.47 31.86
N ASP A 50 -0.78 -11.37 32.60
CA ASP A 50 -1.86 -12.33 32.47
C ASP A 50 -2.30 -12.38 30.99
N MET A 51 -2.22 -13.57 30.39
CA MET A 51 -2.58 -13.76 28.99
C MET A 51 -4.06 -13.43 28.75
N ALA A 52 -4.91 -13.54 29.78
CA ALA A 52 -6.29 -13.09 29.72
C ALA A 52 -6.38 -11.56 29.62
N GLU A 53 -5.56 -10.83 30.39
CA GLU A 53 -5.51 -9.37 30.35
C GLU A 53 -4.94 -8.84 29.03
N LEU A 54 -3.92 -9.50 28.48
CA LEU A 54 -3.39 -9.18 27.15
C LEU A 54 -4.44 -9.38 26.06
N ARG A 55 -5.20 -10.49 26.09
CA ARG A 55 -6.28 -10.74 25.13
C ARG A 55 -7.39 -9.70 25.19
N MET A 56 -7.69 -9.14 26.37
CA MET A 56 -8.67 -8.05 26.51
C MET A 56 -8.16 -6.71 25.96
N ARG A 57 -6.84 -6.50 25.89
CA ARG A 57 -6.22 -5.29 25.33
C ARG A 57 -6.07 -5.33 23.81
N ILE A 58 -6.17 -6.50 23.19
CA ILE A 58 -6.09 -6.65 21.73
C ILE A 58 -7.42 -6.24 21.11
N PRO A 59 -7.46 -5.20 20.27
CA PRO A 59 -8.66 -4.84 19.54
C PRO A 59 -9.03 -5.94 18.55
N GLU A 60 -10.31 -6.27 18.46
CA GLU A 60 -10.84 -7.17 17.45
C GLU A 60 -10.91 -6.43 16.11
N ILE A 61 -10.32 -6.98 15.05
CA ILE A 61 -10.42 -6.42 13.69
C ILE A 61 -11.35 -7.32 12.87
N ARG A 62 -12.38 -6.73 12.27
CA ARG A 62 -13.32 -7.47 11.43
C ARG A 62 -13.83 -6.65 10.26
N ASP A 63 -14.24 -7.33 9.20
CA ASP A 63 -14.97 -6.71 8.11
C ASP A 63 -16.42 -6.44 8.49
N GLY A 64 -16.96 -5.33 8.00
CA GLY A 64 -18.34 -4.94 8.25
C GLY A 64 -18.94 -4.12 7.11
N LYS A 65 -20.24 -3.86 7.27
CA LYS A 65 -21.00 -2.93 6.44
C LYS A 65 -21.23 -1.67 7.27
N CYS A 66 -20.60 -0.57 6.88
CA CYS A 66 -20.67 0.69 7.60
C CYS A 66 -21.64 1.70 6.96
N GLY A 67 -22.29 1.32 5.85
CA GLY A 67 -23.12 2.20 5.04
C GLY A 67 -22.30 2.87 3.93
N LYS A 68 -23.00 3.22 2.85
CA LYS A 68 -22.43 3.90 1.68
C LYS A 68 -22.09 5.36 2.01
N GLY A 69 -20.99 5.87 1.47
CA GLY A 69 -20.57 7.27 1.58
C GLY A 69 -19.05 7.44 1.62
N ASP A 70 -18.60 8.69 1.63
CA ASP A 70 -17.18 9.10 1.57
C ASP A 70 -16.49 9.13 2.94
N GLY A 71 -17.10 8.52 3.95
CA GLY A 71 -16.53 8.41 5.29
C GLY A 71 -15.32 7.47 5.31
N SER A 72 -14.59 7.48 6.44
CA SER A 72 -13.44 6.59 6.66
C SER A 72 -13.77 5.13 6.35
N THR A 73 -12.84 4.41 5.71
CA THR A 73 -12.94 2.96 5.47
C THR A 73 -12.69 2.13 6.72
N VAL A 74 -12.24 2.78 7.80
CA VAL A 74 -12.01 2.16 9.10
C VAL A 74 -12.81 2.90 10.16
N GLU A 75 -13.63 2.16 10.91
CA GLU A 75 -14.36 2.68 12.07
C GLU A 75 -13.87 2.01 13.35
N HIS A 76 -13.62 2.81 14.38
CA HIS A 76 -13.31 2.29 15.72
C HIS A 76 -14.56 2.37 16.59
N ARG A 77 -14.94 1.23 17.17
CA ARG A 77 -16.08 1.10 18.08
C ARG A 77 -15.67 0.39 19.37
N THR A 78 -16.45 0.60 20.42
CA THR A 78 -16.32 -0.15 21.67
C THR A 78 -17.59 -0.95 21.86
N GLU A 79 -17.46 -2.28 21.90
CA GLU A 79 -18.56 -3.21 22.11
C GLU A 79 -18.35 -3.91 23.45
N GLY A 80 -19.10 -3.50 24.47
CA GLY A 80 -18.88 -3.92 25.85
C GLY A 80 -17.52 -3.46 26.37
N THR A 81 -16.67 -4.40 26.79
CA THR A 81 -15.30 -4.13 27.28
C THR A 81 -14.23 -4.21 26.19
N LYS A 82 -14.60 -4.54 24.94
CA LYS A 82 -13.65 -4.75 23.85
C LYS A 82 -13.63 -3.57 22.89
N LYS A 83 -12.43 -3.20 22.45
CA LYS A 83 -12.23 -2.30 21.31
C LYS A 83 -12.37 -3.11 20.03
N VAL A 84 -13.16 -2.63 19.08
CA VAL A 84 -13.40 -3.26 17.79
C VAL A 84 -13.03 -2.26 16.69
N THR A 85 -12.22 -2.69 15.74
CA THR A 85 -11.91 -1.94 14.52
C THR A 85 -12.63 -2.62 13.36
N ILE A 86 -13.54 -1.90 12.73
CA ILE A 86 -14.35 -2.40 11.62
C ILE A 86 -13.78 -1.87 10.32
N ILE A 87 -13.46 -2.78 9.39
CA ILE A 87 -13.09 -2.47 8.02
C ILE A 87 -14.37 -2.41 7.18
N CYS A 88 -14.70 -1.23 6.66
CA CYS A 88 -15.93 -0.94 5.96
C CYS A 88 -15.86 -1.42 4.50
N SER A 89 -16.04 -2.72 4.30
CA SER A 89 -15.95 -3.41 3.01
C SER A 89 -16.84 -2.80 1.91
N ASP A 90 -18.01 -2.27 2.27
CA ASP A 90 -18.95 -1.62 1.35
C ASP A 90 -18.47 -0.25 0.85
N ARG A 91 -17.82 0.54 1.72
CA ARG A 91 -17.21 1.81 1.31
C ARG A 91 -16.03 1.57 0.39
N ILE A 92 -15.18 0.60 0.71
CA ILE A 92 -14.05 0.20 -0.15
C ILE A 92 -14.57 -0.22 -1.53
N ALA A 93 -15.56 -1.11 -1.58
CA ALA A 93 -16.14 -1.55 -2.85
C ALA A 93 -16.74 -0.37 -3.65
N SER A 94 -17.44 0.56 -2.99
CA SER A 94 -17.97 1.77 -3.60
C SER A 94 -16.87 2.66 -4.19
N MET A 95 -15.78 2.86 -3.46
CA MET A 95 -14.62 3.64 -3.92
C MET A 95 -13.95 2.98 -5.11
N THR A 96 -13.79 1.66 -5.10
CA THR A 96 -13.21 0.92 -6.23
C THR A 96 -14.04 1.06 -7.50
N VAL A 97 -15.36 0.88 -7.40
CA VAL A 97 -16.27 1.04 -8.56
C VAL A 97 -16.22 2.47 -9.09
N HIS A 98 -16.23 3.46 -8.20
CA HIS A 98 -16.14 4.86 -8.61
C HIS A 98 -14.78 5.17 -9.28
N ALA A 99 -13.68 4.70 -8.71
CA ALA A 99 -12.34 4.89 -9.26
C ALA A 99 -12.20 4.24 -10.65
N GLN A 100 -12.73 3.03 -10.83
CA GLN A 100 -12.75 2.35 -12.14
C GLN A 100 -13.52 3.17 -13.18
N LYS A 101 -14.70 3.68 -12.82
CA LYS A 101 -15.50 4.55 -13.69
C LYS A 101 -14.78 5.84 -14.06
N MET A 102 -14.12 6.48 -13.09
CA MET A 102 -13.36 7.71 -13.36
C MET A 102 -12.13 7.43 -14.22
N ALA A 103 -11.46 6.30 -14.01
CA ALA A 103 -10.34 5.89 -14.83
C ALA A 103 -10.75 5.64 -16.29
N SER A 104 -11.88 4.96 -16.53
CA SER A 104 -12.38 4.74 -17.90
C SER A 104 -12.77 6.06 -18.57
N LEU A 105 -13.51 6.93 -17.87
CA LEU A 105 -13.88 8.26 -18.38
C LEU A 105 -12.64 9.10 -18.73
N ASN A 106 -11.64 9.12 -17.86
CA ASN A 106 -10.40 9.87 -18.09
C ASN A 106 -9.61 9.30 -19.27
N LYS A 107 -9.57 7.97 -19.44
CA LYS A 107 -8.94 7.32 -20.58
C LYS A 107 -9.62 7.76 -21.89
N ASP A 108 -10.94 7.71 -21.94
CA ASP A 108 -11.71 8.12 -23.13
C ASP A 108 -11.50 9.60 -23.47
N MET A 109 -11.54 10.47 -22.45
CA MET A 109 -11.28 11.90 -22.63
C MET A 109 -9.86 12.17 -23.12
N ALA A 110 -8.86 11.48 -22.56
CA ALA A 110 -7.47 11.62 -22.98
C ALA A 110 -7.26 11.16 -24.43
N MET A 111 -7.85 10.02 -24.82
CA MET A 111 -7.80 9.52 -26.21
C MET A 111 -8.47 10.50 -27.18
N HIS A 112 -9.65 11.01 -26.84
CA HIS A 112 -10.35 11.99 -27.66
C HIS A 112 -9.53 13.28 -27.82
N SER A 113 -8.93 13.76 -26.73
CA SER A 113 -8.08 14.95 -26.74
C SER A 113 -6.84 14.76 -27.62
N ALA A 114 -6.17 13.61 -27.51
CA ALA A 114 -5.02 13.27 -28.34
C ALA A 114 -5.39 13.21 -29.84
N LEU A 115 -6.51 12.58 -30.18
CA LEU A 115 -7.02 12.52 -31.56
C LEU A 115 -7.28 13.91 -32.13
N MET A 116 -7.96 14.77 -31.37
CA MET A 116 -8.25 16.15 -31.79
C MET A 116 -6.98 16.98 -31.95
N SER A 117 -6.00 16.79 -31.06
CA SER A 117 -4.70 17.46 -31.11
C SER A 117 -3.92 17.08 -32.37
N LEU A 118 -3.84 15.79 -32.70
CA LEU A 118 -3.16 15.32 -33.91
C LEU A 118 -3.88 15.74 -35.20
N GLN A 119 -5.22 15.71 -35.22
CA GLN A 119 -5.99 16.23 -36.35
C GLN A 119 -5.80 17.73 -36.54
N HIS A 120 -5.60 18.47 -35.45
CA HIS A 120 -5.27 19.89 -35.53
C HIS A 120 -3.85 20.08 -36.07
N ALA A 121 -2.86 19.35 -35.55
CA ALA A 121 -1.48 19.39 -36.05
C ALA A 121 -1.41 19.07 -37.55
N ARG A 122 -2.12 18.03 -38.00
CA ARG A 122 -2.23 17.65 -39.41
C ARG A 122 -2.71 18.82 -40.28
N ARG A 123 -3.82 19.46 -39.90
CA ARG A 123 -4.37 20.62 -40.62
C ARG A 123 -3.41 21.81 -40.63
N THR A 124 -2.68 22.02 -39.54
CA THR A 124 -1.67 23.08 -39.44
C THR A 124 -0.50 22.83 -40.39
N ILE A 125 0.00 21.58 -40.47
CA ILE A 125 1.03 21.18 -41.44
C ILE A 125 0.52 21.33 -42.88
N GLU A 126 -0.72 20.93 -43.17
CA GLU A 126 -1.33 21.11 -44.51
C GLU A 126 -1.40 22.58 -44.93
N ALA A 127 -1.72 23.48 -44.00
CA ALA A 127 -1.84 24.91 -44.27
C ALA A 127 -0.48 25.67 -44.30
N GLN A 128 0.61 25.03 -43.87
CA GLN A 128 1.91 25.69 -43.70
C GLN A 128 2.58 25.97 -45.04
N GLN A 129 2.77 27.23 -45.41
CA GLN A 129 3.33 27.60 -46.74
C GLN A 129 4.85 27.48 -46.82
N ASN A 130 5.56 27.42 -45.69
CA ASN A 130 7.02 27.46 -45.62
C ASN A 130 7.69 26.06 -45.71
N LEU A 131 6.90 25.00 -45.86
CA LEU A 131 7.41 23.63 -46.03
C LEU A 131 7.48 23.27 -47.51
N SER A 132 8.61 22.68 -47.91
CA SER A 132 8.69 21.99 -49.19
C SER A 132 7.75 20.78 -49.22
N ASP A 133 7.37 20.33 -50.41
CA ASP A 133 6.44 19.21 -50.57
C ASP A 133 6.95 17.92 -49.92
N ALA A 134 8.25 17.65 -50.01
CA ALA A 134 8.88 16.51 -49.37
C ALA A 134 8.79 16.58 -47.83
N GLN A 135 9.11 17.73 -47.24
CA GLN A 135 9.02 17.93 -45.78
C GLN A 135 7.58 17.85 -45.27
N ARG A 136 6.62 18.36 -46.06
CA ARG A 136 5.20 18.26 -45.74
C ARG A 136 4.74 16.81 -45.76
N ALA A 137 5.10 16.06 -46.80
CA ALA A 137 4.72 14.66 -46.93
C ALA A 137 5.30 13.80 -45.79
N GLU A 138 6.55 14.02 -45.41
CA GLU A 138 7.20 13.34 -44.29
C GLU A 138 6.49 13.63 -42.96
N ALA A 139 6.26 14.91 -42.62
CA ALA A 139 5.59 15.29 -41.38
C ALA A 139 4.13 14.77 -41.32
N LEU A 140 3.40 14.76 -42.44
CA LEU A 140 2.05 14.21 -42.49
C LEU A 140 2.05 12.69 -42.33
N SER A 141 3.04 11.99 -42.89
CA SER A 141 3.18 10.53 -42.75
C SER A 141 3.34 10.12 -41.28
N GLU A 142 4.16 10.84 -40.51
CA GLU A 142 4.35 10.56 -39.08
C GLU A 142 3.06 10.79 -38.27
N ILE A 143 2.34 11.88 -38.56
CA ILE A 143 1.06 12.18 -37.90
C ILE A 143 0.00 11.14 -38.26
N ASP A 144 -0.08 10.72 -39.52
CA ASP A 144 -1.04 9.73 -39.98
C ASP A 144 -0.74 8.36 -39.38
N GLN A 145 0.53 7.99 -39.21
CA GLN A 145 0.92 6.79 -38.47
C GLN A 145 0.48 6.87 -37.00
N ALA A 146 0.77 7.97 -36.31
CA ALA A 146 0.37 8.15 -34.91
C ALA A 146 -1.17 8.13 -34.73
N LEU A 147 -1.91 8.68 -35.70
CA LEU A 147 -3.38 8.62 -35.72
C LEU A 147 -3.91 7.20 -35.93
N ALA A 148 -3.25 6.39 -36.76
CA ALA A 148 -3.61 4.98 -36.93
C ALA A 148 -3.38 4.18 -35.64
N GLU A 149 -2.19 4.32 -35.05
CA GLU A 149 -1.83 3.64 -33.80
C GLU A 149 -2.78 4.00 -32.64
N LEU A 150 -3.17 5.27 -32.51
CA LEU A 150 -4.12 5.69 -31.47
C LEU A 150 -5.55 5.17 -31.70
N ARG A 151 -5.99 5.06 -32.96
CA ARG A 151 -7.31 4.50 -33.28
C ARG A 151 -7.37 3.00 -33.02
N ASP A 152 -6.29 2.28 -33.28
CA ASP A 152 -6.22 0.84 -33.01
C ASP A 152 -6.18 0.58 -31.50
N ASN A 153 -5.39 1.34 -30.74
CA ASN A 153 -5.41 1.30 -29.27
C ASN A 153 -6.80 1.63 -28.67
N ALA A 154 -7.56 2.50 -29.33
CA ALA A 154 -8.93 2.83 -28.89
C ALA A 154 -9.91 1.67 -29.12
N LYS A 155 -9.78 0.93 -30.24
CA LYS A 155 -10.62 -0.23 -30.55
C LYS A 155 -10.35 -1.40 -29.61
N ASP A 156 -9.08 -1.72 -29.36
CA ASP A 156 -8.70 -2.81 -28.46
C ASP A 156 -9.22 -2.57 -27.04
N SER A 157 -9.39 -1.30 -26.64
CA SER A 157 -9.94 -0.97 -25.33
C SER A 157 -11.47 -1.01 -25.21
N SER A 158 -12.19 -1.21 -26.30
CA SER A 158 -13.65 -1.30 -26.33
C SER A 158 -14.20 -2.73 -26.37
N ASP A 159 -13.33 -3.73 -26.51
CA ASP A 159 -13.68 -5.16 -26.61
C ASP A 159 -13.50 -5.96 -25.30
N ASP A 160 -13.13 -5.32 -24.19
CA ASP A 160 -13.06 -5.86 -22.81
C ASP A 160 -14.17 -5.26 -21.91
#